data_AF-A0A0L0JRJ5-F1
#
_entry.id   AF-A0A0L0JRJ5-F1
#
_cell.length_a   1.000
_cell.length_b   1.000
_cell.length_c   1.000
_cell.angle_alpha   90.00
_cell.angle_beta   90.00
_cell.angle_gamma   90.00
#
_symmetry.space_group_name_H-M   'P 1'
#
loop_
_entity.id
_entity.type
_entity.pdbx_description
1 polymer ?
#
loop_
_entity_poly.entity_id
_entity_poly.type
_entity_poly.pdbx_seq_one_letter_code
_entity_poly.pdbx_strand_id
1 'polypeptide(L)'
;MPLIVTAMLSMTLGYVWFLVSAGSSPAYAASMFPSLVLLGGGFAFGYGAIMAQATEGIDDAEQGLASGLVQTSGQVGGALVLAVLTAVLAGAGDSGADFTAYRPGLNLVTGVAAMGLLLNVVPVLRVGRDRKVARRPDALSGPWQDHEPAVRPSAIDTPPRTPSAATANGRRAPAG
;
A
#
# COMPACT_ATOMS: atom_id res chain seq x y z
N MET A 1 1.40 -1.01 -2.02
CA MET A 1 2.31 -0.55 -0.93
C MET A 1 3.29 0.58 -1.30
N PRO A 2 4.18 0.48 -2.33
CA PRO A 2 5.22 1.50 -2.52
C PRO A 2 4.67 2.91 -2.78
N LEU A 3 3.55 3.01 -3.51
CA LEU A 3 2.85 4.27 -3.78
C LEU A 3 2.29 4.96 -2.53
N ILE A 4 1.79 4.19 -1.55
CA ILE A 4 1.26 4.75 -0.30
C ILE A 4 2.41 5.30 0.54
N VAL A 5 3.54 4.60 0.58
CA VAL A 5 4.74 5.06 1.30
C VAL A 5 5.29 6.33 0.66
N THR A 6 5.43 6.42 -0.66
CA THR A 6 5.87 7.65 -1.33
C THR A 6 4.89 8.80 -1.14
N ALA A 7 3.58 8.54 -1.17
CA ALA A 7 2.56 9.55 -0.89
C ALA A 7 2.66 10.10 0.54
N MET A 8 2.77 9.23 1.54
CA MET A 8 2.92 9.60 2.94
C MET A 8 4.24 10.34 3.21
N LEU A 9 5.34 9.93 2.54
CA LEU A 9 6.61 10.65 2.59
C LEU A 9 6.46 12.06 2.01
N SER A 10 5.84 12.20 0.84
CA SER A 10 5.62 13.50 0.19
C SER A 10 4.82 14.45 1.08
N MET A 11 3.71 13.98 1.67
CA MET A 11 2.91 14.78 2.61
C MET A 11 3.71 15.18 3.85
N THR A 12 4.43 14.24 4.46
CA THR A 12 5.24 14.52 5.65
C THR A 12 6.32 15.56 5.34
N LEU A 13 7.00 15.42 4.20
CA LEU A 13 8.01 16.38 3.75
C LEU A 13 7.42 17.77 3.49
N GLY A 14 6.23 17.86 2.90
CA GLY A 14 5.58 19.15 2.69
C GLY A 14 5.20 19.86 4.00
N TYR A 15 4.69 19.13 5.00
CA TYR A 15 4.41 19.72 6.31
C TYR A 15 5.68 20.14 7.05
N VAL A 16 6.73 19.31 7.04
CA VAL A 16 8.02 19.63 7.65
C VAL A 16 8.67 20.83 6.94
N TRP A 17 8.62 20.88 5.61
CA TRP A 17 9.12 22.01 4.83
C TRP A 17 8.42 23.30 5.22
N PHE A 18 7.08 23.28 5.31
CA PHE A 18 6.32 24.45 5.73
C PHE A 18 6.69 24.88 7.14
N LEU A 19 6.78 23.95 8.10
CA LEU A 19 7.16 24.23 9.48
C LEU A 19 8.53 24.92 9.61
N VAL A 20 9.51 24.46 8.83
CA VAL A 20 10.88 25.00 8.86
C VAL A 20 10.97 26.34 8.12
N SER A 21 10.24 26.49 7.00
CA SER A 21 10.36 27.66 6.12
C SER A 21 9.39 28.81 6.44
N ALA A 22 8.31 28.58 7.19
CA ALA A 22 7.24 29.57 7.33
C ALA A 22 7.61 30.78 8.19
N GLY A 23 8.48 30.63 9.20
CA GLY A 23 8.81 31.74 10.11
C GLY A 23 7.56 32.34 10.79
N SER A 24 7.53 33.66 10.98
CA SER A 24 6.35 34.43 11.41
C SER A 24 5.55 35.01 10.24
N SER A 25 6.15 35.14 9.06
CA SER A 25 5.53 35.68 7.84
C SER A 25 5.97 34.85 6.62
N PRO A 26 5.27 33.75 6.31
CA PRO A 26 5.64 32.82 5.24
C PRO A 26 5.58 33.48 3.87
N ALA A 27 6.67 33.35 3.11
CA ALA A 27 6.70 33.79 1.72
C ALA A 27 5.98 32.77 0.83
N TYR A 28 5.10 33.23 -0.05
CA TYR A 28 4.33 32.34 -0.92
C TYR A 28 5.23 31.41 -1.74
N ALA A 29 6.21 31.96 -2.46
CA ALA A 29 7.04 31.19 -3.39
C ALA A 29 8.00 30.22 -2.70
N ALA A 30 8.52 30.56 -1.51
CA ALA A 30 9.53 29.77 -0.81
C ALA A 30 8.92 28.78 0.20
N SER A 31 7.79 29.14 0.81
CA SER A 31 7.20 28.38 1.91
C SER A 31 5.90 27.69 1.48
N MET A 32 4.94 28.44 0.94
CA MET A 32 3.62 27.89 0.59
C MET A 32 3.68 27.01 -0.66
N PHE A 33 4.23 27.51 -1.76
CA PHE A 33 4.20 26.84 -3.06
C PHE A 33 4.85 25.45 -3.04
N PRO A 34 6.07 25.25 -2.50
CA PRO A 34 6.68 23.92 -2.44
C PRO A 34 5.85 22.96 -1.58
N SER A 35 5.31 23.45 -0.47
CA SER A 35 4.46 22.66 0.44
C SER A 35 3.17 22.22 -0.27
N LEU A 36 2.50 23.13 -0.97
CA LEU A 36 1.29 22.82 -1.74
C LEU A 36 1.54 21.78 -2.82
N VAL A 37 2.67 21.86 -3.52
CA VAL A 37 3.06 20.85 -4.52
C VAL A 37 3.30 19.48 -3.88
N LEU A 38 4.03 19.43 -2.77
CA LEU A 38 4.33 18.20 -2.05
C LEU A 38 3.05 17.54 -1.47
N LEU A 39 2.16 18.35 -0.89
CA LEU A 39 0.88 17.89 -0.35
C LEU A 39 -0.05 17.42 -1.47
N GLY A 40 -0.21 18.22 -2.53
CA GLY A 40 -1.08 17.89 -3.66
C GLY A 40 -0.61 16.65 -4.41
N GLY A 41 0.71 16.54 -4.67
CA GLY A 41 1.30 15.35 -5.28
C GLY A 41 1.10 14.11 -4.40
N GLY A 42 1.38 14.21 -3.11
CA GLY A 42 1.14 13.12 -2.15
C GLY A 42 -0.32 12.68 -2.12
N PHE A 43 -1.25 13.63 -2.12
CA PHE A 43 -2.69 13.34 -2.13
C PHE A 43 -3.12 12.62 -3.42
N ALA A 44 -2.71 13.10 -4.59
CA ALA A 44 -3.08 12.52 -5.88
C ALA A 44 -2.66 11.05 -6.00
N PHE A 45 -1.43 10.72 -5.60
CA PHE A 45 -0.93 9.34 -5.64
C PHE A 45 -1.49 8.48 -4.50
N GLY A 46 -1.62 9.05 -3.30
CA GLY A 46 -2.10 8.32 -2.13
C GLY A 46 -3.55 7.91 -2.25
N TYR A 47 -4.43 8.82 -2.69
CA TYR A 47 -5.86 8.56 -2.78
C TYR A 47 -6.18 7.39 -3.72
N GLY A 48 -5.61 7.40 -4.94
CA GLY A 48 -5.81 6.32 -5.90
C GLY A 48 -5.26 4.98 -5.40
N ALA A 49 -4.08 4.98 -4.78
CA ALA A 49 -3.48 3.76 -4.24
C ALA A 49 -4.30 3.17 -3.07
N ILE A 50 -4.83 4.01 -2.18
CA ILE A 50 -5.69 3.57 -1.07
C ILE A 50 -6.96 2.92 -1.61
N MET A 51 -7.62 3.56 -2.57
CA MET A 51 -8.86 3.03 -3.14
C MET A 51 -8.62 1.70 -3.87
N ALA A 52 -7.54 1.59 -4.64
CA ALA A 52 -7.19 0.33 -5.31
C ALA A 52 -6.91 -0.81 -4.32
N GLN A 53 -6.24 -0.52 -3.20
CA GLN A 53 -5.94 -1.52 -2.17
C GLN A 53 -7.16 -1.88 -1.33
N ALA A 54 -8.07 -0.94 -1.10
CA ALA A 54 -9.31 -1.17 -0.36
C ALA A 54 -10.23 -2.20 -1.03
N THR A 55 -10.11 -2.36 -2.36
CA THR A 55 -10.93 -3.27 -3.16
C THR A 55 -10.16 -4.50 -3.63
N GLU A 56 -8.86 -4.59 -3.36
CA GLU A 56 -8.02 -5.72 -3.77
C GLU A 56 -8.44 -7.00 -3.03
N GLY A 57 -8.90 -8.02 -3.78
CA GLY A 57 -9.31 -9.31 -3.22
C GLY A 57 -10.70 -9.35 -2.60
N ILE A 58 -11.54 -8.33 -2.84
CA ILE A 58 -12.95 -8.31 -2.44
C ILE A 58 -13.85 -8.73 -3.61
N ASP A 59 -14.78 -9.64 -3.36
CA ASP A 59 -15.73 -10.13 -4.35
C ASP A 59 -16.57 -8.97 -4.92
N ASP A 60 -16.92 -9.03 -6.21
CA ASP A 60 -17.65 -7.97 -6.91
C ASP A 60 -18.95 -7.56 -6.22
N ALA A 61 -19.64 -8.51 -5.56
CA ALA A 61 -20.87 -8.26 -4.82
C ALA A 61 -20.65 -7.43 -3.53
N GLU A 62 -19.43 -7.38 -3.00
CA GLU A 62 -19.08 -6.75 -1.72
C GLU A 62 -18.25 -5.46 -1.90
N GLN A 63 -17.77 -5.17 -3.12
CA GLN A 63 -16.96 -3.99 -3.42
C GLN A 63 -17.67 -2.67 -3.08
N GLY A 64 -19.00 -2.60 -3.28
CA GLY A 64 -19.79 -1.44 -2.90
C GLY A 64 -19.82 -1.21 -1.39
N LEU A 65 -19.91 -2.27 -0.60
CA LEU A 65 -19.88 -2.21 0.86
C LEU A 65 -18.49 -1.83 1.37
N ALA A 66 -17.43 -2.41 0.80
CA ALA A 66 -16.06 -2.10 1.15
C ALA A 66 -15.69 -0.63 0.85
N SER A 67 -16.03 -0.16 -0.35
CA SER A 67 -15.79 1.23 -0.74
C SER A 67 -16.59 2.22 0.12
N GLY A 68 -17.86 1.91 0.41
CA GLY A 68 -18.69 2.70 1.32
C GLY A 68 -18.11 2.79 2.73
N LEU A 69 -17.61 1.67 3.28
CA LEU A 69 -16.95 1.63 4.58
C LEU A 69 -15.67 2.48 4.59
N VAL A 70 -14.85 2.39 3.55
CA VAL A 70 -13.61 3.17 3.45
C VAL A 70 -13.90 4.66 3.32
N GLN A 71 -14.88 5.04 2.50
CA GLN A 71 -15.23 6.44 2.29
C GLN A 71 -15.81 7.08 3.57
N THR A 72 -16.71 6.38 4.25
CA THR A 72 -17.31 6.86 5.51
C THR A 72 -16.28 6.91 6.64
N SER A 73 -15.45 5.87 6.78
CA SER A 73 -14.34 5.87 7.75
C SER A 73 -13.36 7.01 7.48
N GLY A 74 -13.06 7.29 6.21
CA GLY A 74 -12.21 8.41 5.80
C GLY A 74 -12.82 9.77 6.16
N GLN A 75 -14.12 9.97 5.91
CA GLN A 75 -14.82 11.20 6.29
C GLN A 75 -14.88 11.39 7.80
N VAL A 76 -15.21 10.34 8.56
CA VAL A 76 -15.24 10.37 10.03
C VAL A 76 -13.85 10.65 10.60
N GLY A 77 -12.83 9.98 10.09
CA GLY A 77 -11.44 10.23 10.49
C GLY A 77 -10.97 11.66 10.19
N GLY A 78 -11.30 12.17 9.00
CA GLY A 78 -11.02 13.55 8.61
C GLY A 78 -11.73 14.57 9.51
N ALA A 79 -13.01 14.34 9.83
CA ALA A 79 -13.77 15.18 10.73
C ALA A 79 -13.19 15.18 12.15
N LEU A 80 -12.76 14.03 12.66
CA LEU A 80 -12.11 13.92 13.97
C LEU A 80 -10.81 14.72 14.02
N VAL A 81 -9.93 14.56 13.02
CA VAL A 81 -8.66 15.32 12.95
C VAL A 81 -8.94 16.82 12.88
N LEU A 82 -9.93 17.25 12.08
CA LEU A 82 -10.32 18.64 11.97
C LEU A 82 -10.89 19.20 13.29
N ALA A 83 -11.69 18.41 14.01
CA ALA A 83 -12.22 18.80 15.31
C ALA A 83 -11.10 19.02 16.34
N VAL A 84 -10.13 18.10 16.40
CA VAL A 84 -8.95 18.24 17.28
C VAL A 84 -8.11 19.45 16.86
N LEU A 85 -7.88 19.64 15.57
CA LEU A 85 -7.15 20.81 15.05
C LEU A 85 -7.83 22.12 15.48
N THR A 86 -9.16 22.18 15.36
CA THR A 86 -9.96 23.34 15.77
C THR A 86 -9.85 23.58 17.27
N ALA A 87 -9.93 22.52 18.09
CA ALA A 87 -9.77 22.62 19.54
C ALA A 87 -8.36 23.11 19.94
N VAL A 88 -7.30 22.63 19.26
CA VAL A 88 -5.92 23.07 19.48
C VAL A 88 -5.74 24.54 19.11
N LEU A 89 -6.42 25.02 18.07
CA LEU A 89 -6.37 26.42 17.62
C LEU A 89 -7.33 27.35 18.38
N ALA A 90 -8.22 26.83 19.22
CA ALA A 90 -9.23 27.66 19.90
C ALA A 90 -8.62 28.79 20.77
N GLY A 91 -7.39 28.61 21.24
CA GLY A 91 -6.63 29.61 22.01
C GLY A 91 -5.75 30.54 21.17
N ALA A 92 -5.67 30.37 19.85
CA ALA A 92 -4.72 31.09 18.99
C ALA A 92 -5.03 32.59 18.81
N GLY A 93 -6.21 33.08 19.23
CA GLY A 93 -6.58 34.51 19.23
C GLY A 93 -6.50 35.19 17.85
N ASP A 94 -6.78 36.49 17.80
CA ASP A 94 -6.54 37.30 16.60
C ASP A 94 -5.05 37.66 16.54
N SER A 95 -4.25 36.75 15.99
CA SER A 95 -2.79 36.89 15.88
C SER A 95 -2.35 37.78 14.71
N GLY A 96 -3.30 38.44 14.03
CA GLY A 96 -3.02 39.30 12.88
C GLY A 96 -2.21 38.57 11.80
N ALA A 97 -1.05 39.13 11.46
CA ALA A 97 -0.15 38.56 10.46
C ALA A 97 0.89 37.55 11.02
N ASP A 98 0.89 37.28 12.33
CA ASP A 98 1.87 36.39 12.95
C ASP A 98 1.45 34.91 12.86
N PHE A 99 2.20 34.16 12.05
CA PHE A 99 1.97 32.73 11.86
C PHE A 99 2.38 31.84 13.03
N THR A 100 3.11 32.36 14.02
CA THR A 100 3.59 31.53 15.15
C THR A 100 2.45 30.93 15.96
N ALA A 101 1.29 31.61 16.04
CA ALA A 101 0.10 31.13 16.73
C ALA A 101 -0.50 29.85 16.12
N TYR A 102 -0.24 29.56 14.85
CA TYR A 102 -0.72 28.36 14.16
C TYR A 102 0.22 27.15 14.27
N ARG A 103 1.42 27.33 14.85
CA ARG A 103 2.40 26.24 15.01
C ARG A 103 1.87 25.01 15.76
N PRO A 104 1.07 25.15 16.84
CA PRO A 104 0.50 23.98 17.51
C PRO A 104 -0.36 23.12 16.58
N GLY A 105 -1.18 23.73 15.71
CA GLY A 105 -1.97 23.01 14.72
C GLY A 105 -1.12 22.37 13.63
N LEU A 106 -0.11 23.08 13.14
CA LEU A 106 0.83 22.52 12.17
C LEU A 106 1.59 21.31 12.74
N ASN A 107 2.02 21.38 13.99
CA ASN A 107 2.66 20.26 14.69
C ASN A 107 1.72 19.06 14.79
N LEU A 108 0.43 19.28 15.11
CA LEU A 108 -0.57 18.23 15.15
C LEU A 108 -0.71 17.53 13.80
N VAL A 109 -0.94 18.27 12.71
CA VAL A 109 -1.15 17.68 11.39
C VAL A 109 0.11 16.98 10.87
N THR A 110 1.29 17.54 11.16
CA THR A 110 2.57 16.90 10.87
C THR A 110 2.72 15.58 11.63
N GLY A 111 2.34 15.56 12.92
CA GLY A 111 2.35 14.35 13.75
C GLY A 111 1.40 13.27 13.23
N VAL A 112 0.20 13.65 12.80
CA VAL A 112 -0.76 12.73 12.16
C VAL A 112 -0.19 12.14 10.87
N ALA A 113 0.43 12.97 10.02
CA ALA A 113 1.08 12.51 8.79
C ALA A 113 2.24 11.55 9.08
N ALA A 114 3.09 11.89 10.06
CA ALA A 114 4.20 11.04 10.48
C ALA A 114 3.72 9.70 11.06
N MET A 115 2.65 9.70 11.85
CA MET A 115 2.03 8.48 12.38
C MET A 115 1.49 7.59 11.24
N GLY A 116 0.79 8.18 10.27
CA GLY A 116 0.33 7.46 9.07
C GLY A 116 1.48 6.86 8.26
N LEU A 117 2.58 7.61 8.09
CA LEU A 117 3.80 7.12 7.47
C LEU A 117 4.40 5.93 8.23
N LEU A 118 4.53 6.03 9.56
CA LEU A 118 5.09 4.98 10.40
C LEU A 118 4.24 3.69 10.33
N LEU A 119 2.91 3.82 10.36
CA LEU A 119 2.00 2.68 10.21
C LEU A 119 2.19 1.95 8.88
N ASN A 120 2.55 2.65 7.81
CA ASN A 120 2.81 2.04 6.49
C ASN A 120 4.23 1.46 6.37
N VAL A 121 5.23 2.12 6.95
CA VAL A 121 6.63 1.72 6.83
C VAL A 121 6.98 0.52 7.72
N VAL A 122 6.48 0.48 8.96
CA VAL A 122 6.84 -0.56 9.95
C VAL A 122 6.52 -1.99 9.47
N PRO A 123 5.33 -2.30 8.93
CA PRO A 123 5.02 -3.64 8.41
C PRO A 123 5.93 -4.05 7.26
N VAL A 124 6.22 -3.13 6.34
CA VAL A 124 7.10 -3.37 5.18
C VAL A 124 8.52 -3.73 5.65
N LEU A 125 9.04 -3.00 6.64
CA LEU A 125 10.36 -3.27 7.20
C LEU A 125 10.43 -4.60 7.97
N ARG A 126 9.35 -5.00 8.66
CA ARG A 126 9.28 -6.29 9.37
C ARG A 126 9.28 -7.47 8.42
N VAL A 127 8.43 -7.47 7.39
CA VAL A 127 8.35 -8.55 6.39
C VAL A 127 9.68 -8.72 5.64
N GLY A 128 10.39 -7.62 5.33
CA GLY A 128 11.71 -7.68 4.69
C GLY A 128 12.79 -8.30 5.59
N ARG A 129 12.64 -8.20 6.91
CA ARG A 129 13.59 -8.74 7.89
C ARG A 129 13.44 -10.26 8.02
N ASP A 130 12.21 -10.74 8.07
CA ASP A 130 11.91 -12.18 8.21
C ASP A 130 12.38 -12.97 6.99
N ARG A 131 12.23 -12.42 5.78
CA ARG A 131 12.75 -13.01 4.54
C ARG A 131 14.28 -13.11 4.50
N LYS A 132 15.00 -12.13 5.08
CA LYS A 132 16.48 -12.17 5.14
C LYS A 132 16.99 -13.20 6.14
N VAL A 133 16.26 -13.43 7.24
CA VAL A 133 16.58 -14.44 8.24
C VAL A 133 16.34 -15.84 7.68
N ALA A 134 15.23 -16.05 6.96
CA ALA A 134 14.89 -17.33 6.32
C ALA A 134 15.80 -17.71 5.14
N ARG A 135 16.49 -16.76 4.50
CA ARG A 135 17.39 -17.01 3.35
C ARG A 135 18.82 -17.39 3.75
N ARG A 136 19.17 -17.29 5.04
CA ARG A 136 20.52 -17.63 5.57
C ARG A 136 20.78 -19.10 5.96
N PRO A 137 19.79 -20.00 6.16
CA PRO A 137 20.06 -21.42 6.41
C PRO A 137 20.43 -22.20 5.12
N ASP A 138 19.77 -21.92 4.00
CA ASP A 138 19.89 -22.72 2.76
C ASP A 138 21.08 -22.30 1.87
N ALA A 139 21.69 -21.15 2.16
CA ALA A 139 22.91 -20.72 1.46
C ALA A 139 24.17 -21.45 1.95
N LEU A 140 24.05 -22.25 3.02
CA LEU A 140 25.11 -23.13 3.53
C LEU A 140 24.93 -24.61 3.14
N SER A 141 23.82 -24.98 2.48
CA SER A 141 23.79 -26.22 1.69
C SER A 141 24.53 -25.95 0.38
N GLY A 142 25.83 -26.26 0.39
CA GLY A 142 26.76 -25.96 -0.70
C GLY A 142 26.45 -26.64 -2.04
N PRO A 143 27.23 -26.34 -3.09
CA PRO A 143 27.04 -26.83 -4.46
C PRO A 143 27.26 -28.34 -4.67
N TRP A 144 27.39 -29.12 -3.59
CA TRP A 144 27.79 -30.51 -3.60
C TRP A 144 26.68 -31.46 -3.15
N GLN A 145 25.40 -31.13 -3.37
CA GLN A 145 24.35 -32.16 -3.38
C GLN A 145 24.41 -32.91 -4.72
N ASP A 146 25.41 -33.79 -4.77
CA ASP A 146 25.47 -35.07 -5.45
C ASP A 146 24.64 -35.22 -6.73
N HIS A 147 25.31 -34.99 -7.86
CA HIS A 147 25.00 -35.71 -9.09
C HIS A 147 25.33 -37.19 -8.85
N GLU A 148 24.36 -37.99 -8.44
CA GLU A 148 24.41 -39.42 -8.74
C GLU A 148 24.05 -39.58 -10.23
N PRO A 149 25.00 -39.91 -11.13
CA PRO A 149 24.63 -40.25 -12.50
C PRO A 149 23.94 -41.61 -12.45
N ALA A 150 22.63 -41.63 -12.67
CA ALA A 150 21.88 -42.85 -12.89
C ALA A 150 22.47 -43.59 -14.11
N VAL A 151 23.30 -44.61 -13.83
CA VAL A 151 23.74 -45.58 -14.83
C VAL A 151 22.52 -46.39 -15.28
N ARG A 152 22.24 -46.30 -16.58
CA ARG A 152 21.09 -46.88 -17.29
C ARG A 152 21.22 -48.39 -17.45
N PRO A 153 20.10 -49.11 -17.63
CA PRO A 153 20.04 -50.08 -18.73
C PRO A 153 19.04 -49.66 -19.81
N SER A 154 19.56 -49.56 -21.03
CA SER A 154 18.82 -49.42 -22.28
C SER A 154 18.13 -50.73 -22.68
N ALA A 155 16.89 -50.59 -23.17
CA ALA A 155 16.18 -51.44 -24.14
C ALA A 155 15.89 -52.92 -23.76
N ILE A 156 14.62 -53.21 -23.46
CA ILE A 156 13.94 -54.43 -23.95
C ILE A 156 12.60 -54.00 -24.57
N ASP A 157 12.61 -53.98 -25.89
CA ASP A 157 11.56 -54.37 -26.83
C ASP A 157 10.15 -54.64 -26.25
N THR A 158 9.15 -53.88 -26.70
CA THR A 158 7.74 -54.32 -26.62
C THR A 158 7.05 -54.01 -27.95
N PRO A 159 6.53 -55.01 -28.68
CA PRO A 159 5.95 -54.85 -30.02
C PRO A 159 4.58 -54.13 -30.00
N PRO A 160 4.11 -53.61 -31.15
CA PRO A 160 2.87 -52.83 -31.23
C PRO A 160 1.64 -53.73 -31.06
N ARG A 161 0.74 -53.38 -30.12
CA ARG A 161 -0.61 -53.99 -30.02
C ARG A 161 -1.64 -53.15 -30.78
N THR A 162 -2.43 -53.87 -31.57
CA THR A 162 -3.39 -53.48 -32.61
C THR A 162 -4.59 -52.62 -32.16
N PRO A 163 -5.32 -51.98 -33.09
CA PRO A 163 -6.48 -51.13 -32.79
C PRO A 163 -7.70 -51.98 -32.38
N SER A 164 -8.36 -51.61 -31.29
CA SER A 164 -9.65 -52.19 -30.89
C SER A 164 -10.78 -51.49 -31.64
N ALA A 165 -11.40 -52.22 -32.56
CA ALA A 165 -12.65 -51.82 -33.22
C ALA A 165 -13.86 -52.19 -32.34
N ALA A 166 -14.86 -51.30 -32.39
CA ALA A 166 -16.28 -51.58 -32.23
C ALA A 166 -16.79 -52.07 -30.86
N THR A 167 -17.48 -51.16 -30.16
CA THR A 167 -18.81 -51.51 -29.67
C THR A 167 -19.77 -50.36 -29.98
N ALA A 168 -20.54 -50.57 -31.02
CA ALA A 168 -21.74 -49.81 -31.34
C ALA A 168 -22.87 -50.23 -30.39
N ASN A 169 -23.50 -49.27 -29.70
CA ASN A 169 -24.90 -49.33 -29.27
C ASN A 169 -25.26 -47.93 -28.71
N GLY A 170 -26.15 -47.11 -29.25
CA GLY A 170 -27.39 -47.39 -29.95
C GLY A 170 -28.57 -47.12 -29.00
N ARG A 171 -29.11 -45.88 -29.00
CA ARG A 171 -30.53 -45.47 -28.73
C ARG A 171 -30.57 -43.99 -28.29
N ARG A 172 -30.97 -43.05 -29.15
CA ARG A 172 -32.34 -42.58 -29.52
C ARG A 172 -32.73 -41.29 -28.77
N ALA A 173 -32.84 -40.20 -29.54
CA ALA A 173 -33.65 -38.99 -29.27
C ALA A 173 -35.17 -39.36 -29.29
N PRO A 174 -36.18 -38.47 -29.05
CA PRO A 174 -36.16 -37.00 -29.20
C PRO A 174 -37.01 -36.14 -28.22
N ALA A 175 -36.82 -34.81 -28.37
CA ALA A 175 -37.75 -33.68 -28.29
C ALA A 175 -38.73 -33.50 -27.09
N GLY A 176 -38.62 -32.32 -26.49
CA GLY A 176 -39.62 -31.62 -25.67
C GLY A 176 -39.19 -30.18 -25.52
#